data_AF-A0A944CK04-F1
#
_entry.id   AF-A0A944CK04-F1
#
_cell.length_a   1.000
_cell.length_b   1.000
_cell.length_c   1.000
_cell.angle_alpha   90.00
_cell.angle_beta   90.00
_cell.angle_gamma   90.00
#
_symmetry.space_group_name_H-M   'P 1'
#
loop_
_entity.id
_entity.type
_entity.pdbx_description
1 polymer ?
#
loop_
_entity_poly.entity_id
_entity_poly.type
_entity_poly.pdbx_seq_one_letter_code
_entity_poly.pdbx_strand_id
1 'polypeptide(L)'
;MSSVVQSEILLSTMLNSVTEAAMALDPQYNVIFINDMAKEILGVDGDNVIGRSAYDVWPDAPDDVRFVEKTVRDKEEYYVKAMPYKWGKYNKYLDIRTSIIEHEAEFLGAAVFFMDVTDTISIQSELSDRIEELSATLIPLKNKVALLPIYWVPGQSGLKLERTLKQVTEKTVKSLIIDLSTVRDPDFEFIESLKKAKQALGLLGVEVLISGVRPELARKWVETETAYDDFKFINNVSTGLNTFID
;
A
#
# COMPACT_ATOMS: atom_id res chain seq x y z
N MET A 1 -40.38 -9.43 -31.57
CA MET A 1 -39.37 -10.08 -30.71
C MET A 1 -39.97 -10.19 -29.31
N SER A 2 -39.79 -11.31 -28.60
CA SER A 2 -40.39 -11.50 -27.27
C SER A 2 -39.76 -10.55 -26.24
N SER A 3 -40.53 -10.16 -25.21
CA SER A 3 -40.07 -9.28 -24.12
C SER A 3 -38.85 -9.83 -23.39
N VAL A 4 -38.68 -11.17 -23.36
CA VAL A 4 -37.54 -11.88 -22.76
C VAL A 4 -36.25 -11.60 -23.52
N VAL A 5 -36.26 -11.71 -24.85
CA VAL A 5 -35.08 -11.45 -25.70
C VAL A 5 -34.64 -9.99 -25.62
N GLN A 6 -35.59 -9.06 -25.49
CA GLN A 6 -35.28 -7.63 -25.35
C GLN A 6 -34.69 -7.30 -23.97
N SER A 7 -35.08 -8.02 -22.92
CA SER A 7 -34.52 -7.89 -21.57
C SER A 7 -33.11 -8.50 -21.48
N GLU A 8 -32.87 -9.67 -22.08
CA GLU A 8 -31.53 -10.28 -22.18
C GLU A 8 -30.54 -9.41 -22.98
N ILE A 9 -30.98 -8.83 -24.11
CA ILE A 9 -30.15 -7.92 -24.91
C ILE A 9 -29.87 -6.63 -24.13
N LEU A 10 -30.82 -6.10 -23.35
CA LEU A 10 -30.61 -4.90 -22.55
C LEU A 10 -29.68 -5.15 -21.35
N LEU A 11 -29.83 -6.29 -20.65
CA LEU A 11 -28.95 -6.72 -19.56
C LEU A 11 -27.51 -6.96 -20.04
N SER A 12 -27.34 -7.65 -21.17
CA SER A 12 -26.03 -7.86 -21.78
C SER A 12 -25.41 -6.55 -22.29
N THR A 13 -26.19 -5.65 -22.88
CA THR A 13 -25.70 -4.33 -23.34
C THR A 13 -25.34 -3.40 -22.18
N MET A 14 -26.07 -3.43 -21.06
CA MET A 14 -25.72 -2.65 -19.86
C MET A 14 -24.49 -3.21 -19.13
N LEU A 15 -24.29 -4.53 -19.11
CA LEU A 15 -23.12 -5.16 -18.48
C LEU A 15 -21.86 -5.10 -19.35
N ASN A 16 -22.02 -4.98 -20.67
CA ASN A 16 -20.90 -4.76 -21.60
C ASN A 16 -20.48 -3.28 -21.73
N SER A 17 -21.31 -2.33 -21.26
CA SER A 17 -20.97 -0.90 -21.25
C SER A 17 -20.24 -0.45 -19.99
N VAL A 18 -20.12 -1.31 -18.98
CA VAL A 18 -19.33 -1.05 -17.77
C VAL A 18 -17.90 -1.51 -18.02
N THR A 19 -16.92 -0.67 -17.71
CA THR A 19 -15.47 -0.97 -17.69
C THR A 19 -15.07 -2.05 -16.68
N GLU A 20 -16.03 -2.72 -16.04
CA GLU A 20 -15.86 -3.67 -14.94
C GLU A 20 -16.11 -5.10 -15.47
N ALA A 21 -15.20 -6.03 -15.17
CA ALA A 21 -15.40 -7.43 -15.47
C ALA A 21 -16.49 -8.01 -14.57
N ALA A 22 -17.34 -8.86 -15.14
CA ALA A 22 -18.42 -9.52 -14.43
C ALA A 22 -18.51 -11.00 -14.81
N MET A 23 -18.69 -11.85 -13.80
CA MET A 23 -18.92 -13.28 -13.95
C MET A 23 -19.92 -13.74 -12.88
N ALA A 24 -20.74 -14.75 -13.17
CA ALA A 24 -21.64 -15.34 -12.19
C ALA A 24 -21.64 -16.87 -12.23
N LEU A 25 -21.85 -17.47 -11.06
CA LEU A 25 -21.97 -18.91 -10.87
C LEU A 25 -23.36 -19.26 -10.31
N ASP A 26 -23.85 -20.45 -10.68
CA ASP A 26 -24.99 -21.09 -10.02
C ASP A 26 -24.60 -21.75 -8.67
N PRO A 27 -25.54 -22.33 -7.90
CA PRO A 27 -25.23 -22.98 -6.62
C PRO A 27 -24.39 -24.26 -6.76
N GLN A 28 -24.22 -24.79 -7.98
CA GLN A 28 -23.37 -25.93 -8.32
C GLN A 28 -22.00 -25.49 -8.85
N TYR A 29 -21.68 -24.19 -8.75
CA TYR A 29 -20.43 -23.57 -9.21
C TYR A 29 -20.25 -23.55 -10.73
N ASN A 30 -21.32 -23.74 -11.52
CA ASN A 30 -21.24 -23.63 -12.97
C ASN A 30 -21.32 -22.16 -13.40
N VAL A 31 -20.52 -21.79 -14.40
CA VAL A 31 -20.52 -20.42 -14.94
C VAL A 31 -21.80 -20.18 -15.72
N ILE A 32 -22.65 -19.27 -15.26
CA ILE A 32 -23.92 -18.91 -15.91
C ILE A 32 -23.83 -17.61 -16.71
N PHE A 33 -22.83 -16.78 -16.42
CA PHE A 33 -22.59 -15.52 -17.12
C PHE A 33 -21.11 -15.12 -17.04
N ILE A 34 -20.59 -14.54 -18.12
CA ILE A 34 -19.28 -13.88 -18.15
C ILE A 34 -19.27 -12.81 -19.26
N ASN A 35 -18.87 -11.57 -18.94
CA ASN A 35 -18.78 -10.50 -19.93
C ASN A 35 -17.42 -10.47 -20.66
N ASP A 36 -17.30 -9.66 -21.70
CA ASP A 36 -16.08 -9.56 -22.53
C ASP A 36 -14.85 -9.13 -21.73
N MET A 37 -15.02 -8.19 -20.81
CA MET A 37 -13.95 -7.71 -19.94
C MET A 37 -13.43 -8.82 -19.00
N ALA A 38 -14.34 -9.62 -18.42
CA ALA A 38 -13.95 -10.76 -17.59
C ALA A 38 -13.20 -11.82 -18.39
N LYS A 39 -13.63 -12.09 -19.63
CA LYS A 39 -12.95 -13.03 -20.54
C LYS A 39 -11.53 -12.59 -20.86
N GLU A 40 -11.32 -11.29 -21.11
CA GLU A 40 -10.00 -10.72 -21.35
C GLU A 40 -9.08 -10.83 -20.14
N ILE A 41 -9.54 -10.38 -18.96
CA ILE A 41 -8.73 -10.39 -17.72
C ILE A 41 -8.41 -11.83 -17.28
N LEU A 42 -9.38 -12.74 -17.36
CA LEU A 42 -9.19 -14.15 -17.01
C LEU A 42 -8.55 -14.95 -18.14
N GLY A 43 -8.38 -14.37 -19.33
CA GLY A 43 -7.74 -15.01 -20.48
C GLY A 43 -8.40 -16.34 -20.87
N VAL A 44 -9.73 -16.33 -20.99
CA VAL A 44 -10.58 -17.46 -21.38
C VAL A 44 -11.40 -17.14 -22.63
N ASP A 45 -11.68 -18.16 -23.44
CA ASP A 45 -12.49 -18.03 -24.66
C ASP A 45 -13.97 -18.32 -24.35
N GLY A 46 -14.84 -17.33 -24.55
CA GLY A 46 -16.13 -17.19 -23.85
C GLY A 46 -17.16 -18.28 -24.07
N ASP A 47 -17.22 -18.82 -25.28
CA ASP A 47 -18.27 -19.77 -25.66
C ASP A 47 -18.07 -21.16 -25.03
N ASN A 48 -16.85 -21.44 -24.56
CA ASN A 48 -16.47 -22.74 -24.00
C ASN A 48 -16.50 -22.79 -22.46
N VAL A 49 -16.92 -21.71 -21.80
CA VAL A 49 -16.88 -21.58 -20.32
C VAL A 49 -18.27 -21.67 -19.69
N ILE A 50 -19.30 -21.12 -20.36
CA ILE A 50 -20.68 -21.16 -19.88
C ILE A 50 -21.15 -22.61 -19.70
N GLY A 51 -21.77 -22.89 -18.56
CA GLY A 51 -22.28 -24.20 -18.16
C GLY A 51 -21.24 -25.17 -17.59
N ARG A 52 -19.95 -24.81 -17.56
CA ARG A 52 -18.90 -25.62 -16.94
C ARG A 52 -18.67 -25.20 -15.50
N SER A 53 -18.22 -26.14 -14.67
CA SER A 53 -17.82 -25.85 -13.30
C SER A 53 -16.60 -24.93 -13.27
N ALA A 54 -16.61 -23.91 -12.42
CA ALA A 54 -15.46 -23.03 -12.19
C ALA A 54 -14.20 -23.80 -11.76
N TYR A 55 -14.36 -24.93 -11.07
CA TYR A 55 -13.25 -25.83 -10.71
C TYR A 55 -12.65 -26.55 -11.93
N ASP A 56 -13.43 -26.80 -12.98
CA ASP A 56 -12.93 -27.41 -14.22
C ASP A 56 -12.31 -26.37 -15.16
N VAL A 57 -12.81 -25.13 -15.13
CA VAL A 57 -12.31 -24.02 -15.95
C VAL A 57 -10.99 -23.50 -15.39
N TRP A 58 -10.89 -23.39 -14.07
CA TRP A 58 -9.68 -22.96 -13.36
C TRP A 58 -9.28 -23.97 -12.28
N PRO A 59 -8.75 -25.16 -12.65
CA PRO A 59 -8.40 -26.21 -11.69
C PRO A 59 -7.24 -25.80 -10.76
N ASP A 60 -6.26 -25.09 -11.31
CA ASP A 60 -5.07 -24.67 -10.58
C ASP A 60 -5.26 -23.37 -9.77
N ALA A 61 -6.47 -22.78 -9.78
CA ALA A 61 -6.75 -21.57 -9.03
C ALA A 61 -6.68 -21.86 -7.52
N PRO A 62 -5.81 -21.16 -6.77
CA PRO A 62 -5.73 -21.28 -5.33
C PRO A 62 -7.03 -20.87 -4.62
N ASP A 63 -7.28 -21.43 -3.44
CA ASP A 63 -8.51 -21.17 -2.68
C ASP A 63 -8.67 -19.69 -2.26
N ASP A 64 -7.57 -18.94 -2.10
CA ASP A 64 -7.62 -17.53 -1.70
C ASP A 64 -8.24 -16.62 -2.77
N VAL A 65 -8.12 -16.97 -4.06
CA VAL A 65 -8.65 -16.18 -5.20
C VAL A 65 -10.06 -16.58 -5.66
N ARG A 66 -10.65 -17.63 -5.07
CA ARG A 66 -11.99 -18.16 -5.40
C ARG A 66 -13.14 -17.39 -4.73
N PHE A 67 -13.24 -16.09 -5.00
CA PHE A 67 -14.20 -15.22 -4.30
C PHE A 67 -15.66 -15.56 -4.59
N VAL A 68 -15.99 -15.84 -5.85
CA VAL A 68 -17.38 -16.15 -6.22
C VAL A 68 -17.81 -17.51 -5.65
N GLU A 69 -16.92 -18.50 -5.64
CA GLU A 69 -17.19 -19.80 -5.04
C GLU A 69 -17.33 -19.70 -3.52
N LYS A 70 -16.52 -18.88 -2.85
CA LYS A 70 -16.69 -18.54 -1.43
C LYS A 70 -18.07 -17.94 -1.16
N THR A 71 -18.50 -16.96 -1.95
CA THR A 71 -19.84 -16.39 -1.77
C THR A 71 -20.95 -17.41 -1.99
N VAL A 72 -20.83 -18.32 -2.96
CA VAL A 72 -21.79 -19.41 -3.13
C VAL A 72 -21.84 -20.33 -1.91
N ARG A 73 -20.68 -20.70 -1.37
CA ARG A 73 -20.54 -21.64 -0.25
C ARG A 73 -20.97 -21.04 1.08
N ASP A 74 -20.47 -19.85 1.37
CA ASP A 74 -20.54 -19.20 2.67
C ASP A 74 -21.81 -18.33 2.76
N LYS A 75 -22.42 -18.00 1.62
CA LYS A 75 -23.58 -17.09 1.49
C LYS A 75 -23.29 -15.71 2.08
N GLU A 76 -22.06 -15.25 1.90
CA GLU A 76 -21.58 -13.94 2.31
C GLU A 76 -20.97 -13.19 1.12
N GLU A 77 -21.25 -11.89 1.07
CA GLU A 77 -20.66 -10.98 0.09
C GLU A 77 -19.29 -10.48 0.56
N TYR A 78 -18.34 -10.41 -0.36
CA TYR A 78 -16.98 -9.99 -0.11
C TYR A 78 -16.66 -8.73 -0.89
N TYR A 79 -15.87 -7.86 -0.25
CA TYR A 79 -15.30 -6.69 -0.89
C TYR A 79 -13.82 -6.60 -0.55
N VAL A 80 -12.96 -6.71 -1.56
CA VAL A 80 -11.51 -6.67 -1.41
C VAL A 80 -10.93 -5.68 -2.41
N LYS A 81 -10.18 -4.70 -1.90
CA LYS A 81 -9.44 -3.76 -2.73
C LYS A 81 -8.03 -4.25 -2.99
N ALA A 82 -7.52 -4.02 -4.20
CA ALA A 82 -6.16 -4.32 -4.61
C ALA A 82 -5.71 -5.74 -4.20
N MET A 83 -6.58 -6.73 -4.41
CA MET A 83 -6.28 -8.14 -4.15
C MET A 83 -5.14 -8.58 -5.10
N PRO A 84 -4.03 -9.13 -4.58
CA PRO A 84 -2.99 -9.70 -5.43
C PRO A 84 -3.52 -10.96 -6.14
N TYR A 85 -3.84 -10.84 -7.42
CA TYR A 85 -4.26 -11.96 -8.27
C TYR A 85 -3.04 -12.48 -9.04
N LYS A 86 -2.16 -13.16 -8.29
CA LYS A 86 -0.83 -13.59 -8.74
C LYS A 86 -0.66 -15.10 -8.64
N TRP A 87 -0.99 -15.81 -9.70
CA TRP A 87 -0.86 -17.26 -9.78
C TRP A 87 -0.80 -17.71 -11.25
N GLY A 88 -0.02 -18.74 -11.56
CA GLY A 88 0.18 -19.21 -12.94
C GLY A 88 0.65 -18.08 -13.88
N LYS A 89 -0.17 -17.77 -14.89
CA LYS A 89 0.07 -16.68 -15.87
C LYS A 89 -0.44 -15.30 -15.40
N TYR A 90 -1.22 -15.25 -14.33
CA TYR A 90 -1.84 -14.04 -13.85
C TYR A 90 -0.87 -13.28 -12.93
N ASN A 91 -0.70 -11.99 -13.21
CA ASN A 91 0.07 -11.08 -12.36
C ASN A 91 -0.62 -9.72 -12.34
N LYS A 92 -1.73 -9.63 -11.60
CA LYS A 92 -2.60 -8.44 -11.55
C LYS A 92 -2.95 -8.06 -10.11
N TYR A 93 -3.43 -6.84 -9.94
CA TYR A 93 -4.16 -6.40 -8.75
C TYR A 93 -5.61 -6.16 -9.13
N LEU A 94 -6.53 -6.79 -8.41
CA LEU A 94 -7.97 -6.70 -8.70
C LEU A 94 -8.70 -6.06 -7.53
N ASP A 95 -9.53 -5.06 -7.83
CA ASP A 95 -10.64 -4.70 -6.93
C ASP A 95 -11.75 -5.70 -7.18
N ILE A 96 -12.26 -6.34 -6.13
CA ILE A 96 -13.21 -7.46 -6.21
C ILE A 96 -14.41 -7.15 -5.33
N ARG A 97 -15.60 -7.35 -5.88
CA ARG A 97 -16.86 -7.34 -5.16
C ARG A 97 -17.68 -8.54 -5.56
N THR A 98 -18.24 -9.27 -4.60
CA THR A 98 -19.23 -10.31 -4.89
C THR A 98 -20.63 -9.85 -4.48
N SER A 99 -21.63 -10.43 -5.13
CA SER A 99 -23.03 -10.21 -4.79
C SER A 99 -23.81 -11.51 -4.90
N ILE A 100 -24.73 -11.72 -3.97
CA ILE A 100 -25.61 -12.89 -4.00
C ILE A 100 -26.71 -12.68 -5.04
N ILE A 101 -27.05 -13.73 -5.78
CA ILE A 101 -28.14 -13.73 -6.77
C ILE A 101 -29.31 -14.50 -6.16
N GLU A 102 -30.42 -13.80 -5.93
CA GLU A 102 -31.66 -14.35 -5.38
C GLU A 102 -32.88 -13.90 -6.18
N HIS A 103 -33.89 -14.76 -6.25
CA HIS A 103 -35.21 -14.42 -6.80
C HIS A 103 -36.30 -14.98 -5.89
N GLU A 104 -37.26 -14.15 -5.46
CA GLU A 104 -38.34 -14.57 -4.55
C GLU A 104 -37.85 -15.33 -3.29
N ALA A 105 -36.72 -14.90 -2.72
CA ALA A 105 -36.03 -15.53 -1.58
C ALA A 105 -35.44 -16.93 -1.85
N GLU A 106 -35.37 -17.35 -3.12
CA GLU A 106 -34.62 -18.53 -3.56
C GLU A 106 -33.19 -18.12 -3.97
N PHE A 107 -32.20 -18.83 -3.45
CA PHE A 107 -30.80 -18.65 -3.78
C PHE A 107 -30.48 -19.25 -5.15
N LEU A 108 -30.11 -18.39 -6.11
CA LEU A 108 -29.80 -18.76 -7.48
C LEU A 108 -28.30 -18.77 -7.78
N GLY A 109 -27.45 -18.30 -6.86
CA GLY A 109 -26.00 -18.32 -7.04
C GLY A 109 -25.33 -17.02 -6.58
N ALA A 110 -24.19 -16.69 -7.19
CA ALA A 110 -23.44 -15.48 -6.88
C ALA A 110 -22.77 -14.87 -8.12
N ALA A 111 -22.65 -13.56 -8.13
CA ALA A 111 -21.87 -12.80 -9.10
C ALA A 111 -20.58 -12.29 -8.46
N VAL A 112 -19.54 -12.12 -9.28
CA VAL A 112 -18.34 -11.36 -8.97
C VAL A 112 -18.13 -10.29 -10.02
N PHE A 113 -17.82 -9.11 -9.51
CA PHE A 113 -17.42 -7.94 -10.26
C PHE A 113 -15.97 -7.64 -9.91
N PHE A 114 -15.13 -7.41 -10.90
CA PHE A 114 -13.74 -7.09 -10.66
C PHE A 114 -13.18 -6.11 -11.67
N MET A 115 -12.18 -5.35 -11.23
CA MET A 115 -11.51 -4.35 -12.05
C MET A 115 -10.01 -4.53 -11.93
N ASP A 116 -9.32 -4.52 -13.07
CA ASP A 116 -7.86 -4.49 -13.09
C ASP A 116 -7.38 -3.11 -12.66
N VAL A 117 -6.77 -3.04 -11.49
CA VAL A 117 -6.17 -1.83 -10.92
C VAL A 117 -4.64 -1.90 -10.92
N THR A 118 -4.06 -2.84 -11.68
CA THR A 118 -2.60 -3.04 -11.73
C THR A 118 -1.86 -1.77 -12.12
N ASP A 119 -2.31 -1.08 -13.17
CA ASP A 119 -1.69 0.18 -13.60
C ASP A 119 -1.81 1.27 -12.53
N THR A 120 -2.98 1.38 -11.90
CA THR A 120 -3.21 2.31 -10.79
C THR A 120 -2.28 2.04 -9.62
N ILE A 121 -2.15 0.79 -9.21
CA ILE A 121 -1.25 0.36 -8.11
C ILE A 121 0.21 0.54 -8.52
N SER A 122 0.59 0.25 -9.77
CA SER A 122 1.96 0.45 -10.26
C SER A 122 2.32 1.92 -10.30
N ILE A 123 1.43 2.79 -10.78
CA ILE A 123 1.63 4.24 -10.79
C ILE A 123 1.67 4.77 -9.36
N GLN A 124 0.79 4.32 -8.47
CA GLN A 124 0.83 4.70 -7.05
C GLN A 124 2.10 4.23 -6.36
N SER A 125 2.56 3.01 -6.64
CA SER A 125 3.83 2.48 -6.13
C SER A 125 4.99 3.28 -6.69
N GLU A 126 5.03 3.58 -7.99
CA GLU A 126 6.09 4.39 -8.60
C GLU A 126 6.07 5.82 -8.07
N LEU A 127 4.89 6.42 -7.86
CA LEU A 127 4.77 7.71 -7.21
C LEU A 127 5.17 7.64 -5.75
N SER A 128 4.83 6.58 -5.02
CA SER A 128 5.25 6.34 -3.64
C SER A 128 6.76 6.14 -3.58
N ASP A 129 7.35 5.42 -4.52
CA ASP A 129 8.79 5.16 -4.64
C ASP A 129 9.53 6.44 -5.02
N ARG A 130 8.99 7.26 -5.93
CA ARG A 130 9.51 8.61 -6.24
C ARG A 130 9.34 9.55 -5.06
N ILE A 131 8.22 9.49 -4.35
CA ILE A 131 8.01 10.22 -3.09
C ILE A 131 8.98 9.71 -2.05
N GLU A 132 9.31 8.42 -1.98
CA GLU A 132 10.29 7.81 -1.07
C GLU A 132 11.75 8.11 -1.45
N GLU A 133 12.03 8.24 -2.75
CA GLU A 133 13.27 8.82 -3.28
C GLU A 133 13.39 10.29 -2.84
N LEU A 134 12.26 11.00 -2.74
CA LEU A 134 12.17 12.39 -2.27
C LEU A 134 11.95 12.54 -0.75
N SER A 135 11.53 11.52 0.01
CA SER A 135 11.09 11.64 1.42
C SER A 135 12.11 11.18 2.44
N ALA A 136 13.33 10.88 2.00
CA ALA A 136 14.52 11.11 2.80
C ALA A 136 15.36 12.20 2.13
N THR A 137 14.75 13.31 1.70
CA THR A 137 15.53 14.45 1.23
C THR A 137 16.23 15.06 2.42
N LEU A 138 17.51 14.76 2.54
CA LEU A 138 18.41 15.59 3.30
C LEU A 138 18.43 16.97 2.63
N ILE A 139 17.74 17.93 3.24
CA ILE A 139 17.57 19.30 2.75
C ILE A 139 18.89 20.04 3.03
N PRO A 140 19.71 20.34 2.01
CA PRO A 140 20.96 21.06 2.24
C PRO A 140 20.65 22.48 2.68
N LEU A 141 21.31 22.91 3.75
CA LEU A 141 21.32 24.29 4.21
C LEU A 141 22.68 24.91 3.86
N LYS A 142 22.96 26.09 4.40
CA LYS A 142 24.27 26.75 4.22
C LYS A 142 25.36 26.04 5.04
N ASN A 143 26.62 26.31 4.71
CA ASN A 143 27.79 25.93 5.50
C ASN A 143 27.93 24.42 5.79
N LYS A 144 27.56 23.56 4.83
CA LYS A 144 27.60 22.09 4.98
C LYS A 144 26.69 21.57 6.10
N VAL A 145 25.70 22.36 6.51
CA VAL A 145 24.62 21.93 7.38
C VAL A 145 23.50 21.34 6.51
N ALA A 146 22.81 20.32 7.00
CA ALA A 146 21.60 19.83 6.35
C ALA A 146 20.51 19.46 7.36
N LEU A 147 19.27 19.47 6.91
CA LEU A 147 18.09 19.11 7.68
C LEU A 147 17.53 17.77 7.18
N LEU A 148 17.30 16.84 8.09
CA LEU A 148 16.60 15.59 7.87
C LEU A 148 15.28 15.62 8.65
N PRO A 149 14.15 15.96 8.01
CA PRO A 149 12.85 15.81 8.65
C PRO A 149 12.53 14.33 8.81
N ILE A 150 12.12 13.92 10.01
CA ILE A 150 11.59 12.58 10.25
C ILE A 150 10.09 12.62 10.03
N TYR A 151 9.62 11.75 9.13
CA TYR A 151 8.20 11.46 8.96
C TYR A 151 7.85 10.24 9.80
N TRP A 152 7.10 10.47 10.87
CA TRP A 152 6.69 9.38 11.75
C TRP A 152 5.41 8.73 11.23
N VAL A 153 5.47 7.42 10.97
CA VAL A 153 4.34 6.58 10.56
C VAL A 153 4.22 5.43 11.57
N PRO A 154 3.06 5.21 12.20
CA PRO A 154 2.85 4.07 13.10
C PRO A 154 3.20 2.74 12.41
N GLY A 155 4.00 1.89 13.05
CA GLY A 155 4.41 0.59 12.52
C GLY A 155 5.56 0.62 11.49
N GLN A 156 6.02 1.80 11.08
CA GLN A 156 7.28 1.96 10.35
C GLN A 156 8.30 2.66 11.26
N SER A 157 8.99 1.86 12.06
CA SER A 157 9.91 2.35 13.07
C SER A 157 11.33 2.39 12.53
N GLY A 158 11.80 3.58 12.14
CA GLY A 158 13.24 3.81 12.03
C GLY A 158 13.66 4.83 10.98
N LEU A 159 14.77 5.51 11.29
CA LEU A 159 15.51 6.32 10.34
C LEU A 159 16.15 5.40 9.29
N LYS A 160 15.95 5.67 7.99
CA LYS A 160 16.56 4.90 6.88
C LYS A 160 18.09 5.12 6.82
N LEU A 161 18.81 4.49 7.74
CA LEU A 161 20.22 4.76 8.04
C LEU A 161 21.14 4.72 6.81
N GLU A 162 21.07 3.66 6.00
CA GLU A 162 21.92 3.49 4.83
C GLU A 162 21.78 4.66 3.84
N ARG A 163 20.55 5.12 3.60
CA ARG A 163 20.28 6.26 2.71
C ARG A 163 20.81 7.56 3.32
N THR A 164 20.60 7.78 4.62
CA THR A 164 21.12 8.97 5.29
C THR A 164 22.63 9.04 5.22
N LEU A 165 23.34 7.94 5.50
CA LEU A 165 24.81 7.85 5.43
C LEU A 165 25.33 8.14 4.01
N LYS A 166 24.66 7.59 2.98
CA LYS A 166 24.99 7.87 1.58
C LYS A 166 24.84 9.35 1.24
N GLN A 167 23.68 9.95 1.59
CA GLN A 167 23.41 11.35 1.26
C GLN A 167 24.30 12.34 1.99
N VAL A 168 24.64 12.11 3.26
CA VAL A 168 25.58 13.01 3.98
C VAL A 168 26.97 13.00 3.35
N THR A 169 27.40 11.83 2.86
CA THR A 169 28.70 11.67 2.21
C THR A 169 28.70 12.35 0.84
N GLU A 170 27.70 12.05 -0.01
CA GLU A 170 27.56 12.63 -1.35
C GLU A 170 27.44 14.16 -1.32
N LYS A 171 26.71 14.70 -0.33
CA LYS A 171 26.49 16.15 -0.19
C LYS A 171 27.55 16.84 0.69
N THR A 172 28.57 16.12 1.17
CA THR A 172 29.66 16.64 2.02
C THR A 172 29.20 17.37 3.27
N VAL A 173 28.15 16.84 3.91
CA VAL A 173 27.53 17.39 5.11
C VAL A 173 28.49 17.26 6.30
N LYS A 174 28.66 18.33 7.07
CA LYS A 174 29.40 18.32 8.35
C LYS A 174 28.49 18.28 9.56
N SER A 175 27.30 18.88 9.46
CA SER A 175 26.34 18.93 10.55
C SER A 175 24.94 18.57 10.04
N LEU A 176 24.29 17.61 10.69
CA LEU A 176 22.95 17.14 10.36
C LEU A 176 21.98 17.50 11.48
N ILE A 177 20.96 18.27 11.17
CA ILE A 177 19.82 18.52 12.04
C ILE A 177 18.75 17.48 11.72
N ILE A 178 18.35 16.67 12.69
CA ILE A 178 17.23 15.73 12.58
C ILE A 178 16.02 16.38 13.25
N ASP A 179 14.98 16.66 12.47
CA ASP A 179 13.76 17.29 12.97
C ASP A 179 12.69 16.25 13.30
N LEU A 180 12.26 16.24 14.56
CA LEU A 180 11.28 15.31 15.12
C LEU A 180 9.90 15.95 15.28
N SER A 181 9.66 17.10 14.65
CA SER A 181 8.41 17.87 14.79
C SER A 181 7.12 17.09 14.48
N THR A 182 7.21 16.04 13.65
CA THR A 182 6.10 15.15 13.28
C THR A 182 5.99 13.88 14.14
N VAL A 183 6.99 13.58 14.97
CA VAL A 183 7.02 12.40 15.85
C VAL A 183 6.04 12.62 17.01
N ARG A 184 5.07 11.72 17.15
CA ARG A 184 4.02 11.81 18.17
C ARG A 184 4.21 10.82 19.31
N ASP A 185 4.51 9.58 18.98
CA ASP A 185 4.60 8.50 19.96
C ASP A 185 5.74 7.54 19.59
N PRO A 186 7.00 7.88 19.92
CA PRO A 186 8.09 6.96 19.63
C PRO A 186 7.99 5.73 20.54
N ASP A 187 8.26 4.57 19.94
CA ASP A 187 8.57 3.36 20.69
C ASP A 187 10.07 3.33 21.07
N PHE A 188 10.44 2.37 21.91
CA PHE A 188 11.84 2.13 22.27
C PHE A 188 12.72 1.85 21.03
N GLU A 189 12.17 1.15 20.04
CA GLU A 189 12.89 0.80 18.80
C GLU A 189 13.29 2.03 17.99
N PHE A 190 12.41 3.04 17.90
CA PHE A 190 12.69 4.30 17.24
C PHE A 190 13.85 5.04 17.89
N ILE A 191 13.86 5.14 19.24
CA ILE A 191 14.92 5.82 19.99
C ILE A 191 16.27 5.10 19.79
N GLU A 192 16.29 3.78 19.86
CA GLU A 192 17.48 2.97 19.58
C GLU A 192 17.95 3.13 18.13
N SER A 193 17.03 3.21 17.16
CA SER A 193 17.39 3.45 15.75
C SER A 193 18.08 4.81 15.57
N LEU A 194 17.62 5.85 16.27
CA LEU A 194 18.19 7.19 16.21
C LEU A 194 19.59 7.23 16.85
N LYS A 195 19.80 6.48 17.93
CA LYS A 195 21.11 6.33 18.58
C LYS A 195 22.13 5.65 17.66
N LYS A 196 21.74 4.55 17.02
CA LYS A 196 22.56 3.87 16.00
C LYS A 196 22.89 4.81 14.84
N ALA A 197 21.90 5.59 14.40
CA ALA A 197 22.10 6.57 13.33
C ALA A 197 23.12 7.65 13.72
N LYS A 198 22.99 8.23 14.92
CA LYS A 198 23.96 9.20 15.45
C LYS A 198 25.38 8.62 15.49
N GLN A 199 25.55 7.40 15.99
CA GLN A 199 26.86 6.76 16.07
C GLN A 199 27.50 6.57 14.70
N ALA A 200 26.75 6.01 13.74
CA ALA A 200 27.23 5.81 12.38
C ALA A 200 27.58 7.13 11.68
N LEU A 201 26.76 8.17 11.85
CA LEU A 201 27.03 9.51 11.32
C LEU A 201 28.27 10.15 11.96
N GLY A 202 28.45 9.96 13.26
CA GLY A 202 29.64 10.42 13.98
C GLY A 202 30.93 9.75 13.48
N LEU A 203 30.88 8.46 13.11
CA LEU A 203 32.01 7.77 12.47
C LEU A 203 32.39 8.37 11.11
N LEU A 204 31.43 8.99 10.41
CA LEU A 204 31.67 9.74 9.18
C LEU A 204 32.10 11.20 9.42
N GLY A 205 32.30 11.60 10.68
CA GLY A 205 32.66 12.96 11.06
C GLY A 205 31.51 13.96 10.95
N VAL A 206 30.26 13.48 10.93
CA VAL A 206 29.06 14.32 10.88
C VAL A 206 28.55 14.57 12.30
N GLU A 207 28.45 15.84 12.68
CA GLU A 207 27.81 16.26 13.93
C GLU A 207 26.29 16.16 13.81
N VAL A 208 25.62 15.53 14.76
CA VAL A 208 24.16 15.36 14.74
C VAL A 208 23.50 16.21 15.83
N LEU A 209 22.47 16.95 15.42
CA LEU A 209 21.61 17.78 16.27
C LEU A 209 20.17 17.32 16.15
N ILE A 210 19.43 17.37 17.26
CA ILE A 210 18.01 17.03 17.28
C ILE A 210 17.18 18.30 17.46
N SER A 211 16.15 18.48 16.64
CA SER A 211 15.17 19.56 16.77
C SER A 211 13.73 19.04 16.80
N GLY A 212 12.78 19.93 17.08
CA GLY A 212 11.35 19.61 17.05
C GLY A 212 10.87 18.68 18.18
N VAL A 213 11.66 18.54 19.26
CA VAL A 213 11.27 17.72 20.41
C VAL A 213 10.18 18.42 21.22
N ARG A 214 8.98 17.84 21.22
CA ARG A 214 7.84 18.33 22.00
C ARG A 214 7.94 17.90 23.47
N PRO A 215 7.29 18.59 24.43
CA PRO A 215 7.35 18.22 25.85
C PRO A 215 6.96 16.76 26.14
N GLU A 216 5.96 16.25 25.42
CA GLU A 216 5.48 14.87 25.56
C GLU A 216 6.53 13.87 25.07
N LEU A 217 7.21 14.21 23.97
CA LEU A 217 8.29 13.42 23.40
C LEU A 217 9.50 13.37 24.34
N ALA A 218 9.89 14.53 24.90
CA ALA A 218 10.98 14.62 25.86
C ALA A 218 10.72 13.76 27.10
N ARG A 219 9.48 13.79 27.63
CA ARG A 219 9.09 12.98 28.78
C ARG A 219 9.22 11.48 28.50
N LYS A 220 8.65 11.01 27.38
CA LYS A 220 8.73 9.58 27.00
C LYS A 220 10.17 9.13 26.79
N TRP A 221 11.01 9.98 26.18
CA TRP A 221 12.40 9.65 25.95
C TRP A 221 13.15 9.38 27.26
N VAL A 222 12.96 10.23 28.27
CA VAL A 222 13.56 10.03 29.60
C VAL A 222 13.02 8.76 30.28
N GLU A 223 11.73 8.47 30.12
CA GLU A 223 11.09 7.25 30.66
C GLU A 223 11.66 5.96 30.05
N THR A 224 12.23 6.00 28.83
CA THR A 224 12.87 4.81 28.22
C THR A 224 14.23 4.42 28.81
N GLU A 225 14.73 5.16 29.81
CA GLU A 225 16.08 4.99 30.41
C GLU A 225 17.24 5.01 29.40
N THR A 226 16.98 5.46 28.17
CA THR A 226 18.02 5.63 27.16
C THR A 226 18.81 6.90 27.45
N ALA A 227 20.15 6.78 27.43
CA ALA A 227 21.04 7.92 27.65
C ALA A 227 20.79 9.02 26.59
N TYR A 228 20.28 10.16 27.02
CA TYR A 228 20.05 11.35 26.18
C TYR A 228 21.26 12.29 26.18
N ASP A 229 22.18 12.17 27.14
CA ASP A 229 23.40 13.00 27.28
C ASP A 229 24.29 13.02 26.04
N ASP A 230 24.14 11.98 25.21
CA ASP A 230 24.82 11.83 23.95
C ASP A 230 24.27 12.78 22.86
N PHE A 231 23.03 13.24 22.94
CA PHE A 231 22.43 14.08 21.91
C PHE A 231 22.54 15.56 22.22
N LYS A 232 22.84 16.36 21.19
CA LYS A 232 22.71 17.81 21.26
C LYS A 232 21.32 18.21 20.76
N PHE A 233 20.54 18.89 21.60
CA PHE A 233 19.18 19.34 21.29
C PHE A 233 19.14 20.83 21.00
N ILE A 234 18.32 21.23 20.03
CA ILE A 234 18.06 22.62 19.67
C ILE A 234 16.55 22.88 19.61
N ASN A 235 16.12 24.06 20.09
CA ASN A 235 14.69 24.40 20.19
C ASN A 235 13.98 24.44 18.83
N ASN A 236 14.65 24.90 17.78
CA ASN A 236 14.13 24.91 16.42
C ASN A 236 15.30 24.94 15.40
N VAL A 237 14.99 24.62 14.14
CA VAL A 237 15.97 24.61 13.04
C VAL A 237 16.66 25.97 12.87
N SER A 238 15.94 27.09 13.06
CA SER A 238 16.49 28.45 12.95
C SER A 238 17.59 28.72 13.99
N THR A 239 17.45 28.21 15.22
CA THR A 239 18.49 28.29 16.25
C THR A 239 19.72 27.46 15.88
N GLY A 240 19.51 26.27 15.30
CA GLY A 240 20.60 25.42 14.79
C GLY A 240 21.39 26.11 13.68
N LEU A 241 20.69 26.76 12.74
CA LEU A 241 21.31 27.54 11.67
C LEU A 241 22.24 28.64 12.22
N ASN A 242 21.80 29.41 13.22
CA ASN A 242 22.64 30.45 13.82
C ASN A 242 23.89 29.92 14.55
N THR A 243 23.90 28.64 14.93
CA THR A 243 25.06 28.02 15.62
C THR A 243 26.20 27.69 14.65
N PHE A 244 25.94 27.60 13.33
CA PHE A 244 26.92 27.26 12.28
C PHE A 244 27.07 28.33 11.19
N ILE A 245 26.41 29.48 11.34
CA ILE A 245 26.45 30.59 10.37
C ILE A 245 27.56 31.60 10.68
N ASP A 246 28.17 31.56 11.86
CA ASP A 246 29.34 32.39 12.21
C ASP A 246 30.68 31.77 11.77
#